data_AF-A0A377YTJ0-F1
#
_entry.id   AF-A0A377YTJ0-F1
#
_cell.length_a   1.000
_cell.length_b   1.000
_cell.length_c   1.000
_cell.angle_alpha   90.00
_cell.angle_beta   90.00
_cell.angle_gamma   90.00
#
_symmetry.space_group_name_H-M   'P 1'
#
loop_
_entity.id
_entity.type
_entity.pdbx_description
1 polymer ?
#
loop_
_entity_poly.entity_id
_entity_poly.type
_entity_poly.pdbx_seq_one_letter_code
_entity_poly.pdbx_strand_id
1 'polypeptide(L)'
;MDVRGRNFILRLAEDKRQKFDDMLRRNGYGGYSEALEWLRFYNVTSSRTALSRYSALLRKRDGVTEGAAGSYHVRTHRDTLKRISENDIQWMQRVEAKLDRLLELLEKDKT
;
A
#
# COMPACT_ATOMS: atom_id res chain seq x y z
N MET A 1 -14.13 21.20 24.60
CA MET A 1 -13.45 21.02 23.30
C MET A 1 -13.91 19.70 22.70
N ASP A 2 -14.60 19.75 21.58
CA ASP A 2 -15.19 18.58 20.93
C ASP A 2 -14.10 17.72 20.24
N VAL A 3 -13.89 16.51 20.76
CA VAL A 3 -12.88 15.55 20.28
C VAL A 3 -13.36 14.84 18.99
N ARG A 4 -14.62 15.04 18.59
CA ARG A 4 -15.26 14.34 17.46
C ARG A 4 -14.92 14.92 16.09
N GLY A 5 -14.28 16.10 16.03
CA GLY A 5 -13.91 16.76 14.78
C GLY A 5 -12.57 16.35 14.13
N ARG A 6 -11.71 15.54 14.77
CA ARG A 6 -10.28 15.45 14.39
C ARG A 6 -9.79 14.16 13.72
N ASN A 7 -10.59 13.11 13.59
CA ASN A 7 -10.15 11.89 12.90
C ASN A 7 -10.79 11.82 11.51
N PHE A 8 -10.11 12.40 10.52
CA PHE A 8 -10.52 12.38 9.09
C PHE A 8 -10.91 10.98 8.62
N ILE A 9 -10.30 9.95 9.20
CA ILE A 9 -10.55 8.54 8.89
C ILE A 9 -12.00 8.12 9.17
N LEU A 10 -12.68 8.70 10.16
CA LEU A 10 -14.06 8.35 10.50
C LEU A 10 -15.07 8.84 9.45
N ARG A 11 -14.65 9.75 8.57
CA ARG A 11 -15.45 10.24 7.43
C ARG A 11 -15.48 9.24 6.27
N LEU A 12 -14.59 8.25 6.28
CA LEU A 12 -14.59 7.16 5.31
C LEU A 12 -15.53 6.04 5.79
N ALA A 13 -16.20 5.41 4.82
CA ALA A 13 -16.87 4.13 5.03
C ALA A 13 -15.85 3.06 5.47
N GLU A 14 -16.32 2.02 6.16
CA GLU A 14 -15.45 1.01 6.78
C GLU A 14 -14.55 0.28 5.78
N ASP A 15 -15.09 -0.11 4.63
CA ASP A 15 -14.33 -0.72 3.54
C ASP A 15 -13.20 0.19 3.03
N LYS A 16 -13.46 1.50 2.98
CA LYS A 16 -12.49 2.52 2.56
C LYS A 16 -11.45 2.78 3.65
N ARG A 17 -11.82 2.73 4.92
CA ARG A 17 -10.87 2.79 6.04
C ARG A 17 -9.87 1.65 5.96
N GLN A 18 -10.35 0.43 5.70
CA GLN A 18 -9.48 -0.73 5.60
C GLN A 18 -8.50 -0.60 4.41
N LYS A 19 -8.99 -0.19 3.23
CA LYS A 19 -8.15 0.08 2.06
C LYS A 19 -7.11 1.18 2.31
N PHE A 20 -7.49 2.19 3.08
CA PHE A 20 -6.59 3.27 3.46
C PHE A 20 -5.48 2.80 4.40
N ASP A 21 -5.82 2.00 5.41
CA ASP A 21 -4.85 1.38 6.33
C ASP A 21 -3.87 0.49 5.55
N ASP A 22 -4.37 -0.33 4.62
CA ASP A 22 -3.53 -1.20 3.81
C ASP A 22 -2.57 -0.42 2.90
N MET A 23 -3.03 0.70 2.34
CA MET A 23 -2.15 1.60 1.57
C MET A 23 -1.03 2.16 2.44
N LEU A 24 -1.33 2.63 3.67
CA LEU A 24 -0.31 3.12 4.58
C LEU A 24 0.69 2.02 4.97
N ARG A 25 0.22 0.80 5.23
CA ARG A 25 1.09 -0.35 5.51
C ARG A 25 2.01 -0.69 4.36
N ARG A 26 1.48 -0.73 3.12
CA ARG A 26 2.29 -0.95 1.91
C ARG A 26 3.38 0.11 1.78
N ASN A 27 3.08 1.35 2.13
CA ASN A 27 4.04 2.45 2.11
C ASN A 27 4.92 2.55 3.36
N GLY A 28 4.95 1.52 4.22
CA GLY A 28 5.78 1.49 5.42
C GLY A 28 5.40 2.58 6.44
N TYR A 29 4.11 2.91 6.54
CA TYR A 29 3.56 3.98 7.38
C TYR A 29 3.98 5.40 6.92
N GLY A 30 4.40 5.55 5.66
CA GLY A 30 4.79 6.82 5.02
C GLY A 30 3.88 7.19 3.83
N GLY A 31 4.44 7.86 2.82
CA GLY A 31 3.73 8.19 1.56
C GLY A 31 2.56 9.16 1.74
N TYR A 32 2.76 10.23 2.51
CA TYR A 32 1.67 11.13 2.90
C TYR A 32 1.14 11.99 1.75
N SER A 33 1.91 12.21 0.69
CA SER A 33 1.45 12.98 -0.47
C SER A 33 0.38 12.20 -1.23
N GLU A 34 0.67 10.92 -1.50
CA GLU A 34 -0.24 9.96 -2.12
C GLU A 34 -1.46 9.71 -1.23
N ALA A 35 -1.27 9.63 0.08
CA ALA A 35 -2.37 9.46 1.02
C ALA A 35 -3.32 10.67 1.05
N LEU A 36 -2.80 11.91 0.90
CA LEU A 36 -3.64 13.11 0.78
C LEU A 36 -4.44 13.11 -0.52
N GLU A 37 -3.84 12.70 -1.63
CA GLU A 37 -4.53 12.56 -2.92
C GLU A 37 -5.64 11.51 -2.86
N TRP A 38 -5.35 10.37 -2.26
CA TRP A 38 -6.34 9.31 -2.06
C TRP A 38 -7.53 9.81 -1.23
N LEU A 39 -7.28 10.53 -0.13
CA LEU A 39 -8.37 11.08 0.70
C LEU A 39 -9.20 12.11 -0.07
N ARG A 40 -8.57 12.94 -0.90
CA ARG A 40 -9.27 13.91 -1.75
C ARG A 40 -10.21 13.24 -2.74
N PHE A 41 -9.83 12.09 -3.32
CA PHE A 41 -10.70 11.32 -4.21
C PHE A 41 -12.02 10.90 -3.53
N TYR A 42 -11.99 10.71 -2.20
CA TYR A 42 -13.18 10.38 -1.40
C TYR A 42 -13.80 11.59 -0.68
N ASN A 43 -13.51 12.82 -1.14
CA ASN A 43 -13.98 14.08 -0.52
C ASN A 43 -13.61 14.22 0.96
N VAL A 44 -12.52 13.59 1.41
CA VAL A 44 -12.00 13.72 2.76
C VAL A 44 -10.78 14.63 2.75
N THR A 45 -10.88 15.77 3.43
CA THR A 45 -9.75 16.68 3.64
C THR A 45 -8.98 16.30 4.89
N SER A 46 -7.65 16.24 4.79
CA SER A 46 -6.76 16.04 5.93
C SER A 46 -5.47 16.83 5.74
N SER A 47 -4.62 16.85 6.76
CA SER A 47 -3.29 17.46 6.72
C SER A 47 -2.21 16.40 6.86
N ARG A 48 -1.00 16.71 6.37
CA ARG A 48 0.17 15.84 6.54
C ARG A 48 0.44 15.51 8.01
N THR A 49 0.24 16.46 8.92
CA THR A 49 0.38 16.25 10.37
C THR A 49 -0.68 15.30 10.92
N ALA A 50 -1.93 15.42 10.49
CA ALA A 50 -3.00 14.51 10.90
C ALA A 50 -2.74 13.08 10.39
N LEU A 51 -2.28 12.95 9.15
CA LEU A 51 -1.84 11.68 8.58
C LEU A 51 -0.67 11.07 9.33
N SER A 52 0.35 11.86 9.67
CA SER A 52 1.50 11.37 10.42
C SER A 52 1.11 10.85 11.81
N ARG A 53 0.21 11.56 12.52
CA ARG A 53 -0.33 11.09 13.81
C ARG A 53 -1.14 9.81 13.65
N TYR A 54 -2.00 9.75 12.63
CA TYR A 54 -2.80 8.56 12.33
C TYR A 54 -1.91 7.36 12.01
N SER A 55 -0.90 7.57 11.16
CA SER A 55 0.07 6.54 10.77
C SER A 55 0.85 6.00 11.97
N ALA A 56 1.28 6.88 12.90
CA ALA A 56 1.94 6.45 14.14
C ALA A 56 1.00 5.60 15.04
N LEU A 57 -0.28 5.97 15.14
CA LEU A 57 -1.27 5.17 15.89
C LEU A 57 -1.54 3.82 15.23
N LEU A 58 -1.69 3.80 13.90
CA LEU A 58 -1.88 2.58 13.11
C LEU A 58 -0.68 1.64 13.29
N ARG A 59 0.53 2.18 13.18
CA ARG A 59 1.79 1.46 13.40
C ARG A 59 1.87 0.85 14.80
N LYS A 60 1.49 1.61 15.83
CA LYS A 60 1.41 1.12 17.22
C LYS A 60 0.37 0.02 17.39
N ARG A 61 -0.81 0.16 16.77
CA ARG A 61 -1.89 -0.85 16.79
C ARG A 61 -1.43 -2.16 16.15
N ASP A 62 -0.70 -2.06 15.05
CA ASP A 62 -0.14 -3.20 14.32
C ASP A 62 1.09 -3.82 15.02
N GLY A 63 1.45 -3.35 16.23
CA GLY A 63 2.56 -3.89 17.02
C GLY A 63 3.95 -3.51 16.53
N VAL A 64 4.06 -2.56 15.60
CA VAL A 64 5.34 -2.13 15.02
C VAL A 64 5.94 -1.03 15.90
N THR A 65 6.64 -1.40 16.96
CA THR A 65 7.39 -0.44 17.79
C THR A 65 8.56 0.15 17.02
N GLU A 66 8.78 1.47 17.16
CA GLU A 66 10.03 2.09 16.73
C GLU A 66 11.17 1.45 17.53
N GLY A 67 12.12 0.82 16.83
CA GLY A 67 13.47 0.69 17.39
C GLY A 67 13.95 2.07 17.84
N ALA A 68 14.68 2.12 18.96
CA ALA A 68 15.11 3.34 19.62
C ALA A 68 15.51 4.44 18.62
N ALA A 69 14.96 5.63 18.83
CA ALA A 69 15.20 6.88 18.12
C ALA A 69 16.32 6.86 17.07
N GLY A 70 15.92 6.87 15.80
CA GLY A 70 16.81 7.15 14.68
C GLY A 70 17.52 5.91 14.12
N SER A 71 17.28 5.68 12.83
CA SER A 71 17.99 4.69 11.99
C SER A 71 17.43 3.25 12.05
N TYR A 72 17.40 2.61 10.89
CA TYR A 72 17.25 1.16 10.67
C TYR A 72 15.89 0.47 10.49
N HIS A 73 14.80 1.10 10.03
CA HIS A 73 13.64 0.30 9.50
C HIS A 73 13.16 0.61 8.08
N VAL A 74 13.73 1.61 7.40
CA VAL A 74 13.39 1.89 5.98
C VAL A 74 14.04 0.89 5.01
N ARG A 75 15.13 0.21 5.40
CA ARG A 75 15.84 -0.75 4.53
C ARG A 75 15.09 -2.06 4.34
N THR A 76 14.56 -2.66 5.41
CA THR A 76 13.94 -3.99 5.35
C THR A 76 12.64 -4.02 4.55
N HIS A 77 11.81 -2.97 4.63
CA HIS A 77 10.53 -2.92 3.90
C HIS A 77 10.72 -2.66 2.40
N ARG A 78 11.67 -1.79 2.02
CA ARG A 78 12.01 -1.53 0.61
C ARG A 78 12.55 -2.79 -0.06
N ASP A 79 13.41 -3.54 0.62
CA ASP A 79 13.99 -4.78 0.09
C ASP A 79 12.92 -5.89 0.00
N THR A 80 11.97 -5.94 0.94
CA THR A 80 10.87 -6.91 0.90
C THR A 80 9.88 -6.61 -0.23
N LEU A 81 9.51 -5.33 -0.44
CA LEU A 81 8.63 -4.93 -1.53
C LEU A 81 9.29 -5.08 -2.91
N LYS A 82 10.59 -4.79 -3.00
CA LYS A 82 11.36 -5.03 -4.23
C LYS A 82 11.36 -6.51 -4.59
N ARG A 83 11.53 -7.39 -3.59
CA ARG A 83 11.50 -8.85 -3.78
C ARG A 83 10.11 -9.37 -4.17
N ILE A 84 9.03 -8.79 -3.63
CA ILE A 84 7.66 -9.13 -4.05
C ILE A 84 7.42 -8.68 -5.49
N SER A 85 7.80 -7.44 -5.84
CA SER A 85 7.71 -6.92 -7.20
C SER A 85 8.51 -7.73 -8.21
N GLU A 86 9.72 -8.19 -7.86
CA GLU A 86 10.56 -9.01 -8.72
C GLU A 86 9.94 -10.40 -8.94
N ASN A 87 9.34 -11.00 -7.91
CA ASN A 87 8.60 -12.26 -8.05
C ASN A 87 7.35 -12.11 -8.93
N ASP A 88 6.61 -11.00 -8.81
CA ASP A 88 5.42 -10.76 -9.62
C ASP A 88 5.77 -10.57 -11.11
N ILE A 89 6.87 -9.86 -11.41
CA ILE A 89 7.36 -9.69 -12.79
C ILE A 89 7.80 -11.04 -13.38
N GLN A 90 8.53 -11.86 -12.62
CA GLN A 90 8.95 -13.18 -13.08
C GLN A 90 7.77 -14.13 -13.30
N TRP A 91 6.74 -14.04 -12.46
CA TRP A 91 5.52 -14.82 -12.64
C TRP A 91 4.77 -14.41 -13.91
N MET A 92 4.61 -13.11 -14.16
CA MET A 92 3.98 -12.59 -15.39
C MET A 92 4.72 -13.04 -16.66
N GLN A 93 6.05 -12.93 -16.69
CA GLN A 93 6.85 -13.37 -17.83
C GLN A 93 6.71 -14.87 -18.12
N ARG A 94 6.58 -15.70 -17.07
CA ARG A 94 6.34 -17.14 -17.24
C ARG A 94 4.95 -17.46 -17.76
N VAL A 95 3.95 -16.64 -17.41
CA VAL A 95 2.58 -16.78 -17.93
C VAL A 95 2.53 -16.37 -19.39
N GLU A 96 3.12 -15.24 -19.75
CA GLU A 96 3.23 -14.76 -21.14
C GLU A 96 3.91 -15.79 -22.04
N ALA A 97 5.07 -16.31 -21.64
CA ALA A 97 5.78 -17.33 -22.42
C ALA A 97 4.98 -18.65 -22.59
N LYS A 98 4.13 -19.00 -21.62
CA LYS A 98 3.23 -20.15 -21.74
C LYS A 98 2.08 -19.86 -22.71
N LEU A 99 1.54 -18.65 -22.69
CA LEU A 99 0.49 -18.21 -23.61
C LEU A 99 0.99 -18.20 -25.06
N ASP A 100 2.17 -17.63 -25.31
CA ASP A 100 2.77 -17.59 -26.65
C ASP A 100 2.96 -19.02 -27.21
N ARG A 101 3.45 -19.94 -26.38
CA ARG A 101 3.63 -21.34 -26.80
C ARG A 101 2.32 -22.06 -27.08
N LEU A 102 1.25 -21.74 -26.34
CA LEU A 102 -0.08 -22.30 -26.60
C LEU A 102 -0.67 -21.74 -27.90
N LEU A 103 -0.45 -20.45 -28.18
CA LEU A 103 -0.86 -19.82 -29.44
C LEU A 103 -0.13 -20.43 -30.64
N GLU A 104 1.18 -20.64 -30.56
CA GLU A 104 1.95 -21.32 -31.61
C GLU A 104 1.45 -22.74 -31.89
N LEU A 105 1.04 -23.48 -30.86
CA LEU A 105 0.48 -24.83 -31.02
C LEU A 105 -0.91 -24.79 -31.66
N LEU A 106 -1.74 -23.82 -31.29
CA LEU A 106 -3.07 -23.60 -31.87
C LEU A 106 -3.02 -23.14 -33.34
N GLU A 107 -1.98 -22.39 -33.72
CA GLU A 107 -1.75 -22.02 -35.12
C GLU A 107 -1.25 -23.19 -35.96
N LYS A 108 -0.44 -24.09 -35.39
CA LYS A 108 0.02 -25.31 -36.06
C LYS A 108 -1.09 -26.32 -36.31
N ASP A 109 -2.07 -26.43 -35.41
CA ASP A 109 -3.23 -27.32 -35.56
C ASP A 109 -4.27 -26.85 -36.60
N LYS A 110 -4.12 -25.62 -37.14
CA LYS A 110 -4.99 -25.06 -38.19
C LYS A 110 -4.46 -25.28 -39.62
N THR A 111 -3.32 -25.96 -39.78
CA THR A 111 -2.73 -26.33 -41.07
C THR A 111 -2.88 -27.82 -41.31
#